data_AF-A0A662SSS9-F1
#
_entry.id   AF-A0A662SSS9-F1
#
_cell.length_a   1.000
_cell.length_b   1.000
_cell.length_c   1.000
_cell.angle_alpha   90.00
_cell.angle_beta   90.00
_cell.angle_gamma   90.00
#
_symmetry.space_group_name_H-M   'P 1'
#
loop_
_entity.id
_entity.type
_entity.pdbx_description
1 polymer ?
#
loop_
_entity_poly.entity_id
_entity_poly.type
_entity_poly.pdbx_seq_one_letter_code
_entity_poly.pdbx_strand_id
1 'polypeptide(L)' 'MQLAEEERDIRRRSLNPMALEGLPAKLRVAVLNYVEYGDRWVASRIAGLTVDEFTELLRKLGVAICP' A
#
# COMPACT_ATOMS: atom_id res chain seq x y z
N MET A 1 17.16 -9.57 -10.12
CA MET A 1 16.21 -9.80 -9.02
C MET A 1 16.37 -8.82 -7.83
N GLN A 2 17.41 -7.97 -7.76
CA GLN A 2 17.61 -7.04 -6.61
C GLN A 2 16.63 -5.87 -6.50
N LEU A 3 16.20 -5.28 -7.62
CA LEU A 3 15.34 -4.08 -7.61
C LEU A 3 14.01 -4.27 -6.85
N ALA A 4 13.31 -5.38 -7.11
CA ALA A 4 11.98 -5.61 -6.52
C ALA A 4 12.03 -5.79 -4.99
N GLU A 5 13.14 -6.31 -4.47
CA GLU A 5 13.30 -6.57 -3.03
C GLU A 5 13.62 -5.27 -2.28
N GLU A 6 14.47 -4.41 -2.85
CA GLU A 6 14.76 -3.08 -2.33
C GLU A 6 13.52 -2.19 -2.34
N GLU A 7 12.75 -2.19 -3.43
CA GLU A 7 11.49 -1.44 -3.53
C GLU A 7 10.44 -1.93 -2.53
N ARG A 8 10.39 -3.22 -2.26
CA ARG A 8 9.51 -3.81 -1.23
C ARG A 8 9.94 -3.37 0.16
N ASP A 9 11.24 -3.36 0.44
CA ASP A 9 11.77 -2.95 1.74
C ASP A 9 11.53 -1.46 2.01
N ILE A 10 11.69 -0.60 0.99
CA ILE A 10 11.36 0.83 1.07
C ILE A 10 9.88 1.02 1.43
N ARG A 11 8.95 0.37 0.71
CA ARG A 11 7.51 0.49 1.01
C ARG A 11 7.15 0.02 2.41
N ARG A 12 7.81 -1.04 2.90
CA ARG A 12 7.60 -1.58 4.24
C ARG A 12 8.10 -0.64 5.33
N ARG A 13 9.24 0.03 5.12
CA ARG A 13 9.80 1.01 6.06
C ARG A 13 9.06 2.36 6.03
N SER A 14 8.56 2.76 4.86
CA SER A 14 7.81 4.01 4.69
C SER A 14 6.37 3.93 5.22
N LEU A 15 5.81 2.73 5.34
CA LEU A 15 4.47 2.52 5.86
C LEU A 15 4.38 2.96 7.32
N ASN A 16 3.48 3.89 7.62
CA ASN A 16 3.19 4.30 8.99
C ASN A 16 2.25 3.28 9.69
N PRO A 17 2.73 2.50 10.68
CA PRO A 17 1.92 1.47 11.34
C PRO A 17 0.75 2.05 12.14
N MET A 18 0.89 3.23 12.73
CA MET A 18 -0.20 3.88 13.49
C MET A 18 -1.38 4.23 12.59
N ALA A 19 -1.08 4.70 11.37
CA ALA A 19 -2.12 5.04 10.40
C ALA A 19 -2.80 3.78 9.82
N LEU A 20 -2.09 2.65 9.75
CA LEU A 20 -2.65 1.36 9.35
C LEU A 20 -3.60 0.81 10.41
N GLU A 21 -3.27 0.91 11.69
CA GLU A 21 -4.09 0.37 12.79
C GLU A 21 -5.45 1.05 12.90
N GLY A 22 -5.54 2.34 12.54
CA GLY A 22 -6.80 3.09 12.51
C GLY A 22 -7.72 2.73 11.33
N LEU A 23 -7.25 1.93 10.37
CA LEU A 23 -8.05 1.57 9.19
C LEU A 23 -8.94 0.33 9.43
N PRO A 24 -10.10 0.26 8.76
CA PRO A 24 -10.90 -0.96 8.64
C PRO A 24 -10.06 -2.16 8.17
N ALA A 25 -10.34 -3.35 8.69
CA ALA A 25 -9.62 -4.58 8.37
C ALA A 25 -9.45 -4.82 6.86
N LYS A 26 -10.49 -4.49 6.07
CA LYS A 26 -10.45 -4.62 4.60
C LYS A 26 -9.39 -3.72 3.95
N LEU A 27 -9.27 -2.46 4.39
CA LEU A 27 -8.27 -1.52 3.86
C LEU A 27 -6.86 -1.91 4.32
N ARG A 28 -6.73 -2.42 5.55
CA ARG A 28 -5.45 -2.93 6.04
C ARG A 28 -4.88 -4.04 5.16
N VAL A 29 -5.72 -5.02 4.81
CA VAL A 29 -5.33 -6.14 3.95
C VAL A 29 -4.94 -5.66 2.54
N ALA A 30 -5.67 -4.68 2.00
CA ALA A 30 -5.35 -4.10 0.70
C ALA A 30 -3.99 -3.39 0.71
N VAL A 31 -3.70 -2.59 1.74
CA VAL A 31 -2.41 -1.89 1.88
C VAL A 31 -1.26 -2.88 2.05
N LEU A 32 -1.44 -3.91 2.88
CA LEU A 32 -0.42 -4.95 3.06
C LEU A 32 -0.12 -5.68 1.75
N ASN A 33 -1.16 -5.98 0.95
CA ASN A 33 -0.98 -6.52 -0.39
C ASN A 33 -0.17 -5.59 -1.30
N TYR A 34 -0.41 -4.28 -1.26
CA TYR A 34 0.36 -3.32 -2.05
C TYR A 34 1.82 -3.24 -1.59
N VAL A 35 2.08 -3.26 -0.30
CA VAL A 35 3.45 -3.26 0.25
C VAL A 35 4.19 -4.53 -0.15
N GLU A 36 3.50 -5.68 -0.16
CA GLU A 36 4.08 -6.96 -0.51
C GLU A 36 4.29 -7.12 -2.02
N TYR A 37 3.29 -6.87 -2.85
CA TYR A 37 3.33 -7.19 -4.28
C TYR A 37 3.59 -5.97 -5.18
N GLY A 38 3.28 -4.76 -4.73
CA GLY A 38 3.37 -3.53 -5.54
C GLY A 38 2.24 -3.33 -6.54
N ASP A 39 1.29 -4.25 -6.59
CA ASP A 39 0.15 -4.16 -7.48
C ASP A 39 -0.98 -3.32 -6.87
N ARG A 40 -1.05 -2.07 -7.31
CA ARG A 40 -2.10 -1.09 -6.94
C ARG A 40 -3.47 -1.44 -7.52
N TRP A 41 -3.53 -2.12 -8.67
CA TRP A 41 -4.81 -2.51 -9.28
C TRP A 41 -5.49 -3.62 -8.50
N VAL A 42 -4.74 -4.65 -8.13
CA VAL A 42 -5.25 -5.75 -7.31
C VAL A 42 -5.61 -5.24 -5.91
N ALA A 43 -4.75 -4.42 -5.31
CA ALA A 43 -5.00 -3.86 -3.99
C ALA A 43 -6.25 -2.94 -3.96
N SER A 44 -6.45 -2.11 -4.98
CA SER A 44 -7.66 -1.27 -5.14
C SER A 44 -8.93 -2.13 -5.20
N ARG A 45 -8.92 -3.25 -5.92
CA ARG A 45 -10.06 -4.19 -5.95
C ARG A 45 -10.33 -4.84 -4.60
N ILE A 46 -9.29 -5.20 -3.85
CA ILE A 46 -9.43 -5.75 -2.49
C ILE A 46 -10.04 -4.71 -1.54
N ALA A 47 -9.58 -3.45 -1.64
CA ALA A 47 -10.14 -2.34 -0.88
C ALA A 47 -11.61 -2.07 -1.27
N GLY A 48 -11.99 -2.35 -2.52
CA GLY A 48 -13.27 -1.93 -3.08
C GLY A 48 -13.31 -0.42 -3.36
N LEU A 49 -12.13 0.18 -3.57
CA LEU A 49 -11.95 1.59 -3.90
C LEU A 49 -11.47 1.70 -5.34
N THR A 50 -11.63 2.88 -5.95
CA THR A 50 -10.97 3.19 -7.22
C THR A 50 -9.45 3.30 -7.05
N VAL A 51 -8.70 3.22 -8.15
CA VAL A 51 -7.23 3.33 -8.12
C VAL A 51 -6.80 4.70 -7.58
N ASP A 52 -7.52 5.77 -7.93
CA ASP A 52 -7.28 7.13 -7.42
C ASP A 52 -7.51 7.24 -5.91
N GLU A 53 -8.63 6.72 -5.40
CA GLU A 53 -8.92 6.69 -3.96
C GLU A 53 -7.88 5.88 -3.18
N PHE A 54 -7.44 4.76 -3.74
CA PHE A 54 -6.41 3.94 -3.12
C PHE A 54 -5.06 4.66 -3.13
N THR A 55 -4.74 5.39 -4.20
CA THR A 55 -3.52 6.21 -4.28
C THR A 55 -3.52 7.31 -3.22
N GLU A 56 -4.65 7.97 -3.02
CA GLU A 56 -4.79 8.98 -1.95
C GLU A 56 -4.67 8.36 -0.55
N LEU A 57 -5.20 7.15 -0.36
CA LEU A 57 -5.02 6.38 0.88
C LEU A 57 -3.54 6.06 1.14
N LEU A 58 -2.80 5.61 0.11
CA LEU A 58 -1.37 5.35 0.22
C LEU A 58 -0.57 6.62 0.55
N ARG A 59 -0.94 7.76 -0.05
CA ARG A 59 -0.34 9.07 0.25
C ARG A 59 -0.57 9.45 1.72
N LYS A 60 -1.78 9.26 2.24
CA LYS A 60 -2.09 9.49 3.67
C LYS A 60 -1.28 8.59 4.61
N LEU A 61 -0.98 7.37 4.16
CA LEU A 61 -0.15 6.41 4.90
C LEU A 61 1.35 6.67 4.77
N GLY A 62 1.77 7.62 3.93
CA GLY A 62 3.17 7.92 3.66
C GLY A 62 3.90 6.85 2.85
N VAL A 63 3.17 5.93 2.22
CA VAL A 63 3.79 4.85 1.43
C VAL A 63 4.37 5.44 0.16
N ALA A 64 5.63 5.12 -0.13
CA ALA A 64 6.29 5.51 -1.36
C ALA A 64 5.56 4.89 -2.56
N ILE A 65 4.98 5.75 -3.39
CA ILE A 65 4.39 5.36 -4.67
C ILE A 65 5.54 5.38 -5.67
N CYS A 66 5.98 4.21 -6.12
CA CYS A 66 6.89 4.15 -7.26
C CYS A 66 6.08 4.52 -8.53
N PRO A 67 6.54 5.49 -9.33
CA PRO A 67 5.95 5.82 -10.63
C PRO A 67 6.03 4.66 -11.62
#